data_AF-A0A353F3Z6-F1
#
_entry.id   AF-A0A353F3Z6-F1
#
_cell.length_a   1.000
_cell.length_b   1.000
_cell.length_c   1.000
_cell.angle_alpha   90.00
_cell.angle_beta   90.00
_cell.angle_gamma   90.00
#
_symmetry.space_group_name_H-M   'P 1'
#
loop_
_entity.id
_entity.type
_entity.pdbx_description
1 polymer ?
#
loop_
_entity_poly.entity_id
_entity_poly.type
_entity_poly.pdbx_seq_one_letter_code
_entity_poly.pdbx_strand_id
1 'polypeptide(L)'
;MSKTTTYEAPDAAAVAAKAVTDYQAETDDVLGEKMVLNMGPSHPATHGVLRLVLELDGEIIEKAEPHIGYLHRGDEKIAENMHYNQFVPYTDRLDYLAPLANNVAYACAVEKLMGWELPPRGQALRVLCCELARISSHMLGVGVCAMDVGAMTVFLYTFTEREKIYNFCEQLTGARFTTSYTRVGGQIRDIPEGLDKDILKFLEECENTINEIAGLLNNNKIYLERMCNVGVISREDAISYGMTGPNLRASGVARDLRKDSPYLGYEKYDFDIPVGENGDCYDRFLVRMEEMRQSIKIIKQVLADFPEGEINVGDTKSTLPEKERVLMSMEELIHHFIVATQGIEAPEGEVYFAAENPKGELGFYIHSKGGGVPNRLKIRAPS
;
A
#
# COMPACT_ATOMS: atom_id res chain seq x y z
N MET A 1 -55.72 24.84 -4.03
CA MET A 1 -55.21 23.97 -5.10
C MET A 1 -53.71 24.16 -5.17
N SER A 2 -52.91 23.16 -4.79
CA SER A 2 -51.44 23.25 -4.73
C SER A 2 -50.87 23.38 -6.14
N LYS A 3 -49.97 24.35 -6.34
CA LYS A 3 -49.14 24.44 -7.54
C LYS A 3 -48.02 23.41 -7.43
N THR A 4 -48.13 22.34 -8.19
CA THR A 4 -47.05 21.36 -8.37
C THR A 4 -46.02 21.97 -9.33
N THR A 5 -44.83 22.30 -8.84
CA THR A 5 -43.68 22.66 -9.69
C THR A 5 -42.94 21.37 -10.07
N THR A 6 -43.01 21.02 -11.34
CA THR A 6 -42.23 19.93 -11.95
C THR A 6 -40.80 20.41 -12.19
N TYR A 7 -39.83 19.71 -11.60
CA TYR A 7 -38.41 19.86 -11.92
C TYR A 7 -38.02 18.75 -12.90
N GLU A 8 -37.65 19.12 -14.12
CA GLU A 8 -37.00 18.20 -15.06
C GLU A 8 -35.49 18.23 -14.79
N ALA A 9 -34.90 17.05 -14.59
CA ALA A 9 -33.46 16.89 -14.51
C ALA A 9 -32.87 17.12 -15.91
N PRO A 10 -31.73 17.82 -16.04
CA PRO A 10 -31.11 18.04 -17.34
C PRO A 10 -30.71 16.70 -17.97
N ASP A 11 -31.32 16.39 -19.10
CA ASP A 11 -31.09 15.16 -19.85
C ASP A 11 -29.65 15.16 -20.37
N ALA A 12 -28.83 14.22 -19.89
CA ALA A 12 -27.41 14.12 -20.25
C ALA A 12 -27.22 13.96 -21.78
N ALA A 13 -28.21 13.40 -22.47
CA ALA A 13 -28.22 13.29 -23.92
C ALA A 13 -28.31 14.66 -24.62
N ALA A 14 -29.04 15.61 -24.05
CA ALA A 14 -29.18 16.95 -24.62
C ALA A 14 -27.92 17.81 -24.43
N VAL A 15 -27.18 17.60 -23.32
CA VAL A 15 -25.87 18.22 -23.09
C VAL A 15 -24.83 17.67 -24.06
N ALA A 16 -24.83 16.35 -24.29
CA ALA A 16 -23.96 15.72 -25.28
C ALA A 16 -24.25 16.22 -26.71
N ALA A 17 -25.53 16.38 -27.07
CA ALA A 17 -25.92 16.89 -28.40
C ALA A 17 -25.53 18.37 -28.61
N LYS A 18 -25.56 19.19 -27.55
CA LYS A 18 -25.07 20.58 -27.60
C LYS A 18 -23.55 20.66 -27.76
N ALA A 19 -22.79 19.83 -27.05
CA ALA A 19 -21.34 19.75 -27.21
C ALA A 19 -20.92 19.37 -28.65
N VAL A 20 -21.70 18.51 -29.33
CA VAL A 20 -21.46 18.13 -30.73
C VAL A 20 -21.79 19.25 -31.72
N THR A 21 -22.76 20.11 -31.40
CA THR A 21 -23.15 21.23 -32.28
C THR A 21 -22.24 22.44 -32.11
N ASP A 22 -21.76 22.70 -30.89
CA ASP A 22 -20.73 23.71 -30.62
C ASP A 22 -19.38 23.34 -31.27
N TYR A 23 -19.06 22.04 -31.41
CA TYR A 23 -17.87 21.54 -32.11
C TYR A 23 -17.83 21.89 -33.61
N GLN A 24 -18.99 22.09 -34.24
CA GLN A 24 -19.08 22.36 -35.69
C GLN A 24 -19.02 23.85 -36.05
N ALA A 25 -19.08 24.76 -35.08
CA ALA A 25 -19.16 26.21 -35.33
C ALA A 25 -17.81 26.94 -35.24
N GLU A 26 -16.75 26.32 -34.72
CA GLU A 26 -15.43 26.93 -34.50
C GLU A 26 -14.31 26.29 -35.35
N THR A 27 -14.53 26.07 -36.65
CA THR A 27 -13.45 25.69 -37.56
C THR A 27 -13.22 26.76 -38.61
N ASP A 28 -12.55 27.84 -38.20
CA ASP A 28 -11.87 28.78 -39.10
C ASP A 28 -10.51 29.19 -38.54
N ASP A 29 -9.75 28.19 -38.06
CA ASP A 29 -8.30 28.24 -37.95
C ASP A 29 -7.72 26.85 -38.24
N VAL A 30 -6.76 26.77 -39.16
CA VAL A 30 -5.99 25.54 -39.47
C VAL A 30 -4.96 25.34 -38.35
N LEU A 31 -5.44 25.00 -37.16
CA LEU A 31 -4.69 24.33 -36.10
C LEU A 31 -4.92 22.83 -36.28
N GLY A 32 -3.86 22.01 -36.17
CA GLY A 32 -3.94 20.55 -36.36
C GLY A 32 -5.12 19.95 -35.59
N GLU A 33 -5.85 19.03 -36.22
CA GLU A 33 -7.01 18.38 -35.60
C GLU A 33 -6.58 17.66 -34.32
N LYS A 34 -6.85 18.26 -33.15
CA LYS A 34 -6.59 17.64 -31.85
C LYS A 34 -7.39 16.34 -31.76
N MET A 35 -6.70 15.23 -31.51
CA MET A 35 -7.33 13.92 -31.41
C MET A 35 -7.58 13.59 -29.95
N VAL A 36 -8.84 13.29 -29.61
CA VAL A 36 -9.20 12.75 -28.30
C VAL A 36 -9.14 11.23 -28.34
N LEU A 37 -8.16 10.64 -27.66
CA LEU A 37 -7.99 9.19 -27.53
C LEU A 37 -8.44 8.74 -26.14
N ASN A 38 -9.42 7.83 -26.12
CA ASN A 38 -9.88 7.20 -24.89
C ASN A 38 -9.17 5.86 -24.69
N MET A 39 -8.23 5.80 -23.76
CA MET A 39 -7.47 4.60 -23.41
C MET A 39 -8.07 3.94 -22.16
N GLY A 40 -8.55 2.71 -22.30
CA GLY A 40 -9.21 1.95 -21.22
C GLY A 40 -10.73 1.84 -21.39
N PRO A 41 -11.48 1.28 -20.42
CA PRO A 41 -11.05 0.92 -19.06
C PRO A 41 -10.28 -0.41 -18.94
N SER A 42 -10.23 -1.19 -20.02
CA SER A 42 -9.48 -2.45 -20.10
C SER A 42 -8.36 -2.32 -21.13
N HIS A 43 -7.12 -2.22 -20.66
CA HIS A 43 -5.93 -2.19 -21.49
C HIS A 43 -4.75 -2.86 -20.74
N PRO A 44 -3.85 -3.61 -21.41
CA PRO A 44 -2.74 -4.29 -20.73
C PRO A 44 -1.81 -3.36 -19.95
N ALA A 45 -1.57 -2.15 -20.46
CA ALA A 45 -0.77 -1.12 -19.79
C ALA A 45 -1.46 -0.48 -18.58
N THR A 46 -2.80 -0.62 -18.46
CA THR A 46 -3.52 -0.18 -17.27
C THR A 46 -3.63 -1.37 -16.32
N HIS A 47 -2.63 -1.53 -15.45
CA HIS A 47 -2.62 -2.57 -14.41
C HIS A 47 -3.74 -2.34 -13.40
N GLY A 48 -4.92 -2.88 -13.70
CA GLY A 48 -6.16 -2.61 -12.99
C GLY A 48 -7.25 -2.11 -13.95
N VAL A 49 -8.09 -1.20 -13.48
CA VAL A 49 -9.15 -0.59 -14.29
C VAL A 49 -8.99 0.92 -14.22
N LEU A 50 -8.46 1.49 -15.30
CA LEU A 50 -8.21 2.93 -15.43
C LEU A 50 -8.66 3.37 -16.81
N ARG A 51 -9.35 4.52 -16.87
CA ARG A 51 -9.71 5.16 -18.13
C ARG A 51 -8.98 6.49 -18.21
N LEU A 52 -8.16 6.67 -19.24
CA LEU A 52 -7.42 7.89 -19.54
C LEU A 52 -8.01 8.52 -20.80
N VAL A 53 -8.54 9.73 -20.69
CA VAL A 53 -8.92 10.55 -21.84
C VAL A 53 -7.74 11.44 -22.16
N LEU A 54 -7.08 11.16 -23.29
CA LEU A 54 -5.89 11.86 -23.74
C LEU A 54 -6.26 12.80 -24.88
N GLU A 55 -5.90 14.08 -24.77
CA GLU A 55 -5.93 15.03 -25.88
C GLU A 55 -4.53 15.07 -26.49
N LEU A 56 -4.44 14.69 -27.76
CA LEU A 56 -3.19 14.49 -28.49
C LEU A 56 -3.09 15.51 -29.63
N ASP A 57 -1.91 16.10 -29.79
CA ASP A 57 -1.48 16.77 -31.02
C ASP A 57 -0.39 15.91 -31.68
N GLY A 58 -0.82 15.06 -32.62
CA GLY A 58 0.05 14.03 -33.22
C GLY A 58 0.55 13.02 -32.18
N GLU A 59 1.84 13.08 -31.86
CA GLU A 59 2.50 12.20 -30.87
C GLU A 59 2.63 12.85 -29.48
N ILE A 60 2.32 14.15 -29.35
CA ILE A 60 2.47 14.92 -28.11
C ILE A 60 1.16 14.88 -27.33
N ILE A 61 1.25 14.53 -26.05
CA ILE A 61 0.11 14.59 -25.12
C ILE A 61 0.02 16.03 -24.58
N GLU A 62 -1.04 16.75 -24.94
CA GLU A 62 -1.31 18.09 -24.39
C GLU A 62 -2.02 18.00 -23.04
N LYS A 63 -2.97 17.06 -22.92
CA LYS A 63 -3.78 16.90 -21.71
C LYS A 63 -4.11 15.44 -21.48
N ALA A 64 -4.10 15.05 -20.20
CA ALA A 64 -4.50 13.72 -19.77
C ALA A 64 -5.48 13.83 -18.59
N GLU A 65 -6.70 13.33 -18.78
CA GLU A 65 -7.73 13.28 -17.73
C GLU A 65 -7.93 11.82 -17.27
N PRO A 66 -7.44 11.45 -16.06
CA PRO A 66 -7.67 10.13 -15.50
C PRO A 66 -9.05 10.03 -14.84
N HIS A 67 -9.93 9.24 -15.45
CA HIS A 67 -11.17 8.80 -14.83
C HIS A 67 -10.92 7.58 -13.93
N ILE A 68 -10.86 7.85 -12.63
CA ILE A 68 -10.76 6.85 -11.56
C ILE A 68 -12.14 6.50 -10.99
N GLY A 69 -12.20 5.50 -10.10
CA GLY A 69 -13.42 5.14 -9.35
C GLY A 69 -14.13 3.87 -9.81
N TYR A 70 -13.68 3.21 -10.88
CA TYR A 70 -14.21 1.91 -11.31
C TYR A 70 -14.06 0.80 -10.25
N LEU A 71 -13.08 0.94 -9.35
CA LEU A 71 -12.85 0.05 -8.20
C LEU A 71 -13.26 0.69 -6.86
N HIS A 72 -14.11 1.73 -6.87
CA HIS A 72 -14.61 2.31 -5.63
C HIS A 72 -15.62 1.36 -4.97
N ARG A 73 -15.26 0.82 -3.81
CA ARG A 73 -16.08 -0.15 -3.05
C ARG A 73 -16.73 0.43 -1.79
N GLY A 74 -16.53 1.72 -1.52
CA GLY A 74 -17.06 2.35 -0.32
C GLY A 74 -16.42 1.84 0.99
N ASP A 75 -15.14 1.46 0.97
CA ASP A 75 -14.45 0.85 2.12
C ASP A 75 -14.52 1.74 3.38
N GLU A 76 -14.39 3.06 3.25
CA GLU A 76 -14.55 4.02 4.37
C GLU A 76 -15.95 3.97 4.99
N LYS A 77 -16.99 3.72 4.18
CA LYS A 77 -18.37 3.61 4.67
C LYS A 77 -18.64 2.26 5.33
N ILE A 78 -17.99 1.22 4.84
CA ILE A 78 -18.03 -0.11 5.45
C ILE A 78 -17.36 -0.08 6.83
N ALA A 79 -16.24 0.65 6.97
CA ALA A 79 -15.55 0.84 8.23
C ALA A 79 -16.46 1.42 9.33
N GLU A 80 -17.33 2.37 8.97
CA GLU A 80 -18.29 3.00 9.91
C GLU A 80 -19.36 2.03 10.45
N ASN A 81 -19.51 0.85 9.86
CA ASN A 81 -20.50 -0.16 10.27
C ASN A 81 -19.86 -1.43 10.85
N MET A 82 -18.53 -1.48 10.98
CA MET A 82 -17.80 -2.67 11.41
C MET A 82 -16.94 -2.40 12.63
N HIS A 83 -16.76 -3.43 13.45
CA HIS A 83 -15.81 -3.35 14.56
C HIS A 83 -14.37 -3.23 14.07
N TYR A 84 -13.49 -2.64 14.86
CA TYR A 84 -12.07 -2.43 14.50
C TYR A 84 -11.39 -3.70 13.97
N ASN A 85 -11.55 -4.83 14.65
CA ASN A 85 -10.98 -6.10 14.19
C ASN A 85 -11.69 -6.71 12.96
N GLN A 86 -12.97 -6.40 12.75
CA GLN A 86 -13.71 -6.85 11.56
C GLN A 86 -13.32 -6.06 10.31
N PHE A 87 -12.78 -4.86 10.46
CA PHE A 87 -12.32 -4.04 9.35
C PHE A 87 -10.93 -4.45 8.82
N VAL A 88 -10.09 -5.13 9.61
CA VAL A 88 -8.74 -5.59 9.20
C VAL A 88 -8.71 -6.32 7.84
N PRO A 89 -9.64 -7.23 7.49
CA PRO A 89 -9.61 -7.89 6.18
C PRO A 89 -9.85 -6.95 4.99
N TYR A 90 -10.39 -5.75 5.22
CA TYR A 90 -10.52 -4.73 4.19
C TYR A 90 -9.19 -4.00 3.96
N THR A 91 -8.34 -3.86 4.99
CA THR A 91 -7.03 -3.23 4.85
C THR A 91 -6.07 -4.06 4.01
N ASP A 92 -6.19 -5.40 4.03
CA ASP A 92 -5.51 -6.30 3.09
C ASP A 92 -5.81 -5.99 1.61
N ARG A 93 -7.02 -5.47 1.33
CA ARG A 93 -7.56 -5.30 -0.02
C ARG A 93 -7.42 -3.87 -0.57
N LEU A 94 -6.85 -2.95 0.21
CA LEU A 94 -6.55 -1.58 -0.22
C LEU A 94 -5.40 -1.60 -1.21
N ASP A 95 -4.22 -1.97 -0.73
CA ASP A 95 -3.07 -2.30 -1.57
C ASP A 95 -2.81 -3.81 -1.50
N TYR A 96 -3.33 -4.54 -2.48
CA TYR A 96 -3.22 -5.99 -2.58
C TYR A 96 -1.78 -6.48 -2.84
N LEU A 97 -0.81 -5.59 -3.01
CA LEU A 97 0.61 -5.94 -3.15
C LEU A 97 1.31 -6.11 -1.81
N ALA A 98 0.92 -5.32 -0.82
CA ALA A 98 1.54 -5.27 0.50
C ALA A 98 0.49 -5.39 1.64
N PRO A 99 -0.29 -6.50 1.68
CA PRO A 99 -1.39 -6.67 2.64
C PRO A 99 -0.92 -6.58 4.10
N LEU A 100 0.22 -7.20 4.42
CA LEU A 100 0.78 -7.20 5.77
C LEU A 100 1.13 -5.79 6.25
N ALA A 101 1.77 -4.98 5.40
CA ALA A 101 2.15 -3.62 5.73
C ALA A 101 0.92 -2.71 5.93
N ASN A 102 -0.13 -2.88 5.11
CA ASN A 102 -1.39 -2.16 5.30
C ASN A 102 -2.05 -2.47 6.65
N ASN A 103 -2.10 -3.76 7.02
CA ASN A 103 -2.73 -4.15 8.27
C ASN A 103 -1.93 -3.63 9.47
N VAL A 104 -0.59 -3.62 9.38
CA VAL A 104 0.27 -3.01 10.41
C VAL A 104 -0.02 -1.52 10.54
N ALA A 105 -0.11 -0.79 9.43
CA ALA A 105 -0.41 0.65 9.43
C ALA A 105 -1.76 0.95 10.09
N TYR A 106 -2.79 0.14 9.79
CA TYR A 106 -4.10 0.26 10.42
C TYR A 106 -4.07 -0.09 11.92
N ALA A 107 -3.43 -1.21 12.28
CA ALA A 107 -3.32 -1.64 13.67
C ALA A 107 -2.61 -0.59 14.54
N CYS A 108 -1.52 -0.01 14.05
CA CYS A 108 -0.79 1.05 14.75
C CYS A 108 -1.64 2.32 14.93
N ALA A 109 -2.50 2.65 13.95
CA ALA A 109 -3.41 3.79 14.07
C ALA A 109 -4.45 3.57 15.19
N VAL A 110 -5.01 2.37 15.30
CA VAL A 110 -5.96 2.03 16.36
C VAL A 110 -5.26 1.91 17.71
N GLU A 111 -4.07 1.31 17.78
CA GLU A 111 -3.28 1.18 19.01
C GLU A 111 -2.87 2.54 19.57
N LYS A 112 -2.50 3.49 18.71
CA LYS A 112 -2.23 4.88 19.11
C LYS A 112 -3.46 5.57 19.67
N LEU A 113 -4.66 5.23 19.17
CA LEU A 113 -5.92 5.73 19.72
C LEU A 113 -6.23 5.11 21.09
N MET A 114 -5.86 3.84 21.31
CA MET A 114 -6.01 3.16 22.59
C MET A 114 -4.93 3.51 23.62
N GLY A 115 -3.79 4.07 23.18
CA GLY A 115 -2.61 4.27 24.02
C GLY A 115 -1.87 2.97 24.35
N TRP A 116 -1.95 1.96 23.47
CA TRP A 116 -1.29 0.66 23.68
C TRP A 116 0.09 0.62 23.04
N GLU A 117 1.05 0.03 23.75
CA GLU A 117 2.38 -0.28 23.23
C GLU A 117 2.54 -1.79 23.13
N LEU A 118 2.97 -2.27 21.96
CA LEU A 118 3.23 -3.69 21.76
C LEU A 118 4.51 -4.14 22.48
N PRO A 119 4.57 -5.41 22.93
CA PRO A 119 5.82 -6.02 23.38
C PRO A 119 6.91 -6.01 22.29
N PRO A 120 8.20 -6.03 22.67
CA PRO A 120 9.32 -5.99 21.72
C PRO A 120 9.27 -7.08 20.64
N ARG A 121 8.83 -8.30 20.98
CA ARG A 121 8.68 -9.40 20.00
C ARG A 121 7.59 -9.12 18.98
N GLY A 122 6.42 -8.66 19.44
CA GLY A 122 5.33 -8.27 18.54
C GLY A 122 5.71 -7.10 17.62
N GLN A 123 6.58 -6.19 18.06
CA GLN A 123 7.14 -5.13 17.22
C GLN A 123 8.09 -5.68 16.16
N ALA A 124 9.08 -6.50 16.55
CA ALA A 124 10.05 -7.10 15.65
C ALA A 124 9.40 -7.96 14.55
N LEU A 125 8.36 -8.73 14.92
CA LEU A 125 7.60 -9.54 13.98
C LEU A 125 6.86 -8.68 12.95
N ARG A 126 6.25 -7.56 13.36
CA ARG A 126 5.61 -6.63 12.43
C ARG A 126 6.62 -5.97 11.49
N VAL A 127 7.81 -5.62 11.97
CA VAL A 127 8.89 -5.10 11.12
C VAL A 127 9.30 -6.13 10.07
N LEU A 128 9.51 -7.39 10.47
CA LEU A 128 9.78 -8.50 9.55
C LEU A 128 8.69 -8.61 8.46
N CYS A 129 7.42 -8.61 8.85
CA CYS A 129 6.30 -8.67 7.91
C CYS A 129 6.23 -7.45 6.97
N CYS A 130 6.52 -6.25 7.48
CA CYS A 130 6.52 -5.03 6.66
C CYS A 130 7.62 -5.04 5.60
N GLU A 131 8.84 -5.45 5.97
CA GLU A 131 9.96 -5.49 5.02
C GLU A 131 9.81 -6.64 4.00
N LEU A 132 9.25 -7.79 4.38
CA LEU A 132 8.89 -8.85 3.41
C LEU A 132 7.82 -8.36 2.42
N ALA A 133 6.79 -7.64 2.90
CA ALA A 133 5.79 -7.03 2.03
C ALA A 133 6.39 -5.95 1.12
N ARG A 134 7.41 -5.22 1.60
CA ARG A 134 8.15 -4.22 0.81
C ARG A 134 8.91 -4.85 -0.34
N ILE A 135 9.65 -5.93 -0.09
CA ILE A 135 10.33 -6.68 -1.15
C ILE A 135 9.32 -7.19 -2.19
N SER A 136 8.22 -7.81 -1.75
CA SER A 136 7.17 -8.31 -2.66
C SER A 136 6.56 -7.21 -3.54
N SER A 137 6.25 -6.04 -2.96
CA SER A 137 5.67 -4.93 -3.70
C SER A 137 6.66 -4.30 -4.69
N HIS A 138 7.92 -4.11 -4.32
CA HIS A 138 8.93 -3.56 -5.22
C HIS A 138 9.28 -4.52 -6.35
N MET A 139 9.35 -5.83 -6.08
CA MET A 139 9.57 -6.86 -7.10
C MET A 139 8.49 -6.79 -8.19
N LEU A 140 7.21 -6.69 -7.81
CA LEU A 140 6.17 -6.52 -8.80
C LEU A 140 6.27 -5.17 -9.51
N GLY A 141 6.49 -4.08 -8.77
CA GLY A 141 6.59 -2.74 -9.35
C GLY A 141 7.70 -2.64 -10.42
N VAL A 142 8.86 -3.22 -10.13
CA VAL A 142 9.99 -3.32 -11.07
C VAL A 142 9.67 -4.26 -12.22
N GLY A 143 9.17 -5.47 -11.94
CA GLY A 143 8.88 -6.49 -12.95
C GLY A 143 7.84 -6.03 -13.96
N VAL A 144 6.76 -5.40 -13.49
CA VAL A 144 5.69 -4.85 -14.32
C VAL A 144 6.17 -3.64 -15.12
N CYS A 145 6.93 -2.72 -14.49
CA CYS A 145 7.51 -1.59 -15.23
C CYS A 145 8.44 -2.07 -16.35
N ALA A 146 9.27 -3.08 -16.10
CA ALA A 146 10.10 -3.71 -17.12
C ALA A 146 9.25 -4.35 -18.23
N MET A 147 8.18 -5.06 -17.87
CA MET A 147 7.24 -5.67 -18.81
C MET A 147 6.60 -4.65 -19.75
N ASP A 148 6.11 -3.53 -19.21
CA ASP A 148 5.45 -2.47 -19.99
C ASP A 148 6.40 -1.75 -20.94
N VAL A 149 7.70 -1.69 -20.59
CA VAL A 149 8.76 -1.19 -21.49
C VAL A 149 9.16 -2.24 -22.54
N GLY A 150 8.81 -3.52 -22.34
CA GLY A 150 9.01 -4.62 -23.28
C GLY A 150 9.90 -5.77 -22.79
N ALA A 151 10.43 -5.70 -21.56
CA ALA A 151 11.32 -6.70 -20.97
C ALA A 151 10.55 -7.77 -20.16
N MET A 152 9.90 -8.70 -20.87
CA MET A 152 9.12 -9.79 -20.27
C MET A 152 9.91 -10.73 -19.34
N THR A 153 11.20 -10.96 -19.59
CA THR A 153 12.00 -11.94 -18.83
C THR A 153 12.17 -11.53 -17.37
N VAL A 154 12.37 -10.22 -17.11
CA VAL A 154 12.55 -9.69 -15.76
C VAL A 154 11.29 -9.91 -14.92
N PHE A 155 10.12 -9.74 -15.52
CA PHE A 155 8.84 -10.01 -14.87
C PHE A 155 8.76 -11.44 -14.33
N LEU A 156 9.18 -12.44 -15.12
CA LEU A 156 9.16 -13.84 -14.69
C LEU A 156 10.12 -14.09 -13.51
N TYR A 157 11.31 -13.50 -13.52
CA TYR A 157 12.27 -13.62 -12.40
C TYR A 157 11.74 -12.98 -11.12
N THR A 158 11.11 -11.82 -11.23
CA THR A 158 10.50 -11.18 -10.05
C THR A 158 9.33 -12.00 -9.49
N PHE A 159 8.58 -12.71 -10.34
CA PHE A 159 7.48 -13.57 -9.91
C PHE A 159 7.93 -14.85 -9.22
N THR A 160 9.04 -15.46 -9.65
CA THR A 160 9.58 -16.66 -8.97
C THR A 160 9.99 -16.36 -7.53
N GLU A 161 10.63 -15.22 -7.28
CA GLU A 161 10.98 -14.80 -5.92
C GLU A 161 9.73 -14.41 -5.11
N ARG A 162 8.76 -13.75 -5.75
CA ARG A 162 7.50 -13.40 -5.10
C ARG A 162 6.70 -14.63 -4.68
N GLU A 163 6.76 -15.73 -5.43
CA GLU A 163 6.12 -17.00 -5.07
C GLU A 163 6.70 -17.56 -3.76
N LYS A 164 8.01 -17.47 -3.56
CA LYS A 164 8.65 -17.89 -2.30
C LYS A 164 8.15 -17.04 -1.13
N ILE A 165 8.01 -15.72 -1.31
CA ILE A 165 7.42 -14.84 -0.29
C ILE A 165 5.98 -15.27 0.04
N TYR A 166 5.17 -15.66 -0.97
CA TYR A 166 3.82 -16.14 -0.70
C TYR A 166 3.76 -17.43 0.09
N ASN A 167 4.72 -18.34 -0.11
CA ASN A 167 4.81 -19.55 0.72
C ASN A 167 5.09 -19.18 2.19
N PHE A 168 5.92 -18.17 2.45
CA PHE A 168 6.12 -17.67 3.83
C PHE A 168 4.87 -17.00 4.39
N CYS A 169 4.15 -16.19 3.61
CA CYS A 169 2.86 -15.63 4.02
C CYS A 169 1.85 -16.73 4.33
N GLU A 170 1.81 -17.81 3.54
CA GLU A 170 0.94 -18.95 3.77
C GLU A 170 1.31 -19.71 5.05
N GLN A 171 2.60 -19.94 5.31
CA GLN A 171 3.05 -20.58 6.54
C GLN A 171 2.74 -19.74 7.79
N LEU A 172 2.88 -18.41 7.70
CA LEU A 172 2.57 -17.50 8.81
C LEU A 172 1.06 -17.38 9.08
N THR A 173 0.26 -17.27 8.03
CA THR A 173 -1.12 -16.76 8.14
C THR A 173 -2.18 -17.79 7.72
N GLY A 174 -1.78 -18.82 6.96
CA GLY A 174 -2.66 -19.77 6.30
C GLY A 174 -3.24 -19.27 4.98
N ALA A 175 -2.90 -18.06 4.55
CA ALA A 175 -3.37 -17.47 3.29
C ALA A 175 -2.21 -16.82 2.52
N ARG A 176 -2.29 -16.86 1.19
CA ARG A 176 -1.23 -16.34 0.32
C ARG A 176 -1.29 -14.81 0.10
N PHE A 177 -2.50 -14.26 -0.02
CA PHE A 177 -2.73 -12.85 -0.35
C PHE A 177 -3.52 -12.11 0.73
N THR A 178 -4.65 -12.66 1.18
CA THR A 178 -5.52 -12.02 2.18
C THR A 178 -5.15 -12.54 3.56
N THR A 179 -4.11 -11.94 4.13
CA THR A 179 -3.44 -12.47 5.32
C THR A 179 -4.19 -12.22 6.62
N SER A 180 -4.83 -11.05 6.78
CA SER A 180 -5.55 -10.62 7.99
C SER A 180 -4.83 -10.97 9.31
N TYR A 181 -3.50 -10.95 9.26
CA TYR A 181 -2.63 -11.58 10.25
C TYR A 181 -2.38 -10.70 11.48
N THR A 182 -2.21 -9.41 11.26
CA THR A 182 -2.10 -8.45 12.35
C THR A 182 -3.49 -8.07 12.83
N ARG A 183 -3.69 -8.11 14.15
CA ARG A 183 -4.91 -7.64 14.81
C ARG A 183 -4.59 -6.39 15.60
N VAL A 184 -5.62 -5.64 15.98
CA VAL A 184 -5.45 -4.54 16.92
C VAL A 184 -4.96 -5.12 18.24
N GLY A 185 -3.79 -4.68 18.71
CA GLY A 185 -3.15 -5.18 19.93
C GLY A 185 -2.19 -6.36 19.74
N GLY A 186 -1.84 -6.73 18.50
CA GLY A 186 -0.87 -7.81 18.28
C GLY A 186 -0.93 -8.52 16.94
N GLN A 187 -0.74 -9.84 16.97
CA GLN A 187 -0.84 -10.76 15.83
C GLN A 187 -1.59 -12.05 16.22
N ILE A 188 -2.09 -12.80 15.24
CA ILE A 188 -2.87 -14.02 15.52
C ILE A 188 -1.98 -15.18 16.00
N ARG A 189 -0.78 -15.33 15.43
CA ARG A 189 0.13 -16.47 15.68
C ARG A 189 1.56 -16.00 15.71
N ASP A 190 2.44 -16.75 16.38
CA ASP A 190 3.88 -16.57 16.25
C ASP A 190 4.42 -17.16 14.94
N ILE A 191 5.70 -16.86 14.68
CA ILE A 191 6.49 -17.49 13.63
C ILE A 191 6.58 -19.00 13.89
N PRO A 192 6.26 -19.86 12.89
CA PRO A 192 6.42 -21.30 13.03
C PRO A 192 7.89 -21.70 13.10
N GLU A 193 8.18 -22.77 13.85
CA GLU A 193 9.56 -23.25 14.04
C GLU A 193 10.24 -23.57 12.70
N GLY A 194 11.43 -23.00 12.48
CA GLY A 194 12.24 -23.24 11.29
C GLY A 194 12.08 -22.20 10.17
N LEU A 195 11.04 -21.35 10.21
CA LEU A 195 10.82 -20.30 9.21
C LEU A 195 12.02 -19.36 9.11
N ASP A 196 12.67 -19.03 10.23
CA ASP A 196 13.80 -18.11 10.28
C ASP A 196 14.95 -18.56 9.37
N LYS A 197 15.23 -19.87 9.33
CA LYS A 197 16.29 -20.45 8.51
C LYS A 197 15.95 -20.41 7.03
N ASP A 198 14.68 -20.60 6.70
CA ASP A 198 14.21 -20.58 5.32
C ASP A 198 14.13 -19.15 4.78
N ILE A 199 13.77 -18.17 5.63
CA ILE A 199 13.87 -16.75 5.30
C ILE A 199 15.34 -16.37 5.03
N LEU A 200 16.28 -16.78 5.89
CA LEU A 200 17.70 -16.45 5.67
C LEU A 200 18.24 -16.98 4.32
N LYS A 201 17.92 -18.24 3.97
CA LYS A 201 18.27 -18.80 2.65
C LYS A 201 17.64 -18.00 1.51
N PHE A 202 16.35 -17.65 1.66
CA PHE A 202 15.65 -16.84 0.67
C PHE A 202 16.33 -15.48 0.48
N LEU A 203 16.80 -14.81 1.53
CA LEU A 203 17.47 -13.52 1.41
C LEU A 203 18.75 -13.62 0.58
N GLU A 204 19.54 -14.69 0.72
CA GLU A 204 20.74 -14.91 -0.10
C GLU A 204 20.39 -15.12 -1.57
N GLU A 205 19.36 -15.91 -1.87
CA GLU A 205 18.85 -16.12 -3.23
C GLU A 205 18.26 -14.84 -3.83
N CYS A 206 17.57 -14.04 -3.01
CA CYS A 206 16.96 -12.78 -3.38
C CYS A 206 18.03 -11.73 -3.73
N GLU A 207 19.13 -11.66 -2.98
CA GLU A 207 20.26 -10.76 -3.31
C GLU A 207 20.87 -11.11 -4.67
N ASN A 208 21.04 -12.41 -4.98
CA ASN A 208 21.56 -12.86 -6.27
C ASN A 208 20.63 -12.49 -7.42
N THR A 209 19.34 -12.74 -7.28
CA THR A 209 18.35 -12.39 -8.31
C THR A 209 18.20 -10.88 -8.52
N ILE A 210 18.28 -10.07 -7.46
CA ILE A 210 18.33 -8.61 -7.56
C ILE A 210 19.54 -8.17 -8.39
N ASN A 211 20.70 -8.79 -8.19
CA ASN A 211 21.91 -8.47 -8.94
C ASN A 211 21.81 -8.91 -10.41
N GLU A 212 21.16 -10.05 -10.71
CA GLU A 212 20.86 -10.47 -12.07
C GLU A 212 19.90 -9.49 -12.77
N ILE A 213 18.83 -9.07 -12.11
CA ILE A 213 17.88 -8.07 -12.62
C ILE A 213 18.60 -6.74 -12.88
N ALA A 214 19.44 -6.28 -11.94
CA ALA A 214 20.25 -5.09 -12.10
C ALA A 214 21.21 -5.21 -13.29
N GLY A 215 21.84 -6.37 -13.50
CA GLY A 215 22.70 -6.64 -14.65
C GLY A 215 21.97 -6.56 -15.99
N LEU A 216 20.71 -7.00 -16.04
CA LEU A 216 19.87 -6.97 -17.24
C LEU A 216 19.30 -5.58 -17.57
N LEU A 217 19.02 -4.76 -16.55
CA LEU A 217 18.32 -3.47 -16.72
C LEU A 217 19.23 -2.25 -16.61
N ASN A 218 20.14 -2.19 -15.62
CA ASN A 218 20.84 -0.94 -15.28
C ASN A 218 21.70 -0.42 -16.44
N ASN A 219 22.39 -1.33 -17.14
CA ASN A 219 23.29 -1.00 -18.24
C ASN A 219 22.64 -1.16 -19.62
N ASN A 220 21.35 -1.49 -19.67
CA ASN A 220 20.67 -1.70 -20.94
C ASN A 220 20.33 -0.36 -21.59
N LYS A 221 20.95 -0.09 -22.73
CA LYS A 221 20.76 1.15 -23.50
C LYS A 221 19.28 1.41 -23.84
N ILE A 222 18.52 0.38 -24.21
CA ILE A 222 17.10 0.53 -24.56
C ILE A 222 16.30 0.96 -23.33
N TYR A 223 16.61 0.38 -22.16
CA TYR A 223 15.91 0.71 -20.92
C TYR A 223 16.24 2.14 -20.46
N LEU A 224 17.51 2.53 -20.55
CA LEU A 224 17.97 3.89 -20.25
C LEU A 224 17.30 4.92 -21.17
N GLU A 225 17.29 4.69 -22.49
CA GLU A 225 16.64 5.61 -23.45
C GLU A 225 15.13 5.78 -23.20
N ARG A 226 14.46 4.77 -22.63
CA ARG A 226 13.03 4.80 -22.34
C ARG A 226 12.66 5.35 -20.96
N MET A 227 13.61 5.40 -20.02
CA MET A 227 13.35 5.76 -18.62
C MET A 227 14.05 7.05 -18.21
N CYS A 228 15.23 7.34 -18.74
CA CYS A 228 15.96 8.57 -18.45
C CYS A 228 15.24 9.77 -19.07
N ASN A 229 15.14 10.86 -18.29
CA ASN A 229 14.44 12.11 -18.68
C ASN A 229 12.94 11.97 -18.97
N VAL A 230 12.32 10.84 -18.62
CA VAL A 230 10.86 10.66 -18.76
C VAL A 230 10.18 10.91 -17.43
N GLY A 231 9.14 11.74 -17.44
CA GLY A 231 8.32 12.03 -16.26
C GLY A 231 9.10 12.71 -15.14
N VAL A 232 10.00 13.63 -15.47
CA VAL A 232 10.81 14.39 -14.51
C VAL A 232 9.89 15.21 -13.59
N ILE A 233 10.05 15.04 -12.29
CA ILE A 233 9.31 15.78 -11.26
C ILE A 233 10.30 16.60 -10.46
N SER A 234 10.08 17.92 -10.39
CA SER A 234 10.93 18.80 -9.60
C SER A 234 10.67 18.59 -8.10
N ARG A 235 11.66 18.94 -7.26
CA ARG A 235 11.54 18.89 -5.80
C ARG A 235 10.34 19.71 -5.29
N GLU A 236 10.13 20.89 -5.85
CA GLU A 236 9.08 21.82 -5.43
C GLU A 236 7.69 21.28 -5.81
N ASP A 237 7.55 20.74 -7.02
CA ASP A 237 6.30 20.14 -7.49
C ASP A 237 5.94 18.87 -6.72
N ALA A 238 6.94 18.02 -6.41
CA ALA A 238 6.73 16.81 -5.61
C ALA A 238 6.13 17.13 -4.23
N ILE A 239 6.61 18.20 -3.59
CA ILE A 239 6.11 18.66 -2.29
C ILE A 239 4.73 19.32 -2.44
N SER A 240 4.55 20.17 -3.45
CA SER A 240 3.29 20.87 -3.73
C SER A 240 2.14 19.89 -3.99
N TYR A 241 2.39 18.83 -4.75
CA TYR A 241 1.41 17.79 -5.04
C TYR A 241 1.24 16.76 -3.92
N GLY A 242 2.03 16.85 -2.85
CA GLY A 242 1.97 15.92 -1.71
C GLY A 242 2.39 14.49 -2.06
N MET A 243 3.29 14.32 -3.03
CA MET A 243 3.84 13.00 -3.38
C MET A 243 4.67 12.45 -2.21
N THR A 244 4.66 11.13 -2.04
CA THR A 244 5.37 10.46 -0.93
C THR A 244 6.10 9.20 -1.39
N GLY A 245 6.97 8.66 -0.54
CA GLY A 245 7.69 7.42 -0.79
C GLY A 245 8.74 7.49 -1.90
N PRO A 246 8.88 6.44 -2.73
CA PRO A 246 9.91 6.37 -3.77
C PRO A 246 9.86 7.54 -4.77
N ASN A 247 8.67 8.07 -5.07
CA ASN A 247 8.51 9.19 -6.00
C ASN A 247 9.09 10.50 -5.43
N LEU A 248 8.90 10.74 -4.14
CA LEU A 248 9.45 11.91 -3.44
C LEU A 248 10.97 11.78 -3.28
N ARG A 249 11.46 10.59 -2.93
CA ARG A 249 12.90 10.30 -2.77
C ARG A 249 13.67 10.38 -4.07
N ALA A 250 13.09 9.93 -5.18
CA ALA A 250 13.71 10.07 -6.49
C ALA A 250 13.87 11.54 -6.93
N SER A 251 12.97 12.42 -6.48
CA SER A 251 13.03 13.88 -6.75
C SER A 251 14.02 14.62 -5.84
N GLY A 252 14.87 13.89 -5.10
CA GLY A 252 15.92 14.47 -4.25
C GLY A 252 15.49 14.89 -2.85
N VAL A 253 14.33 14.44 -2.35
CA VAL A 253 13.89 14.74 -0.97
C VAL A 253 14.06 13.50 -0.09
N ALA A 254 14.99 13.56 0.86
CA ALA A 254 15.28 12.48 1.79
C ALA A 254 14.26 12.42 2.95
N ARG A 255 12.99 12.14 2.63
CA ARG A 255 11.92 11.95 3.63
C ARG A 255 11.51 10.48 3.68
N ASP A 256 11.56 9.88 4.87
CA ASP A 256 11.13 8.50 5.13
C ASP A 256 10.58 8.43 6.55
N LEU A 257 9.30 8.05 6.70
CA LEU A 257 8.66 8.03 8.01
C LEU A 257 9.33 7.07 8.99
N ARG A 258 10.07 6.06 8.51
CA ARG A 258 10.79 5.12 9.39
C ARG A 258 11.96 5.77 10.13
N LYS A 259 12.52 6.87 9.61
CA LYS A 259 13.57 7.66 10.30
C LYS A 259 13.03 8.95 10.91
N ASP A 260 12.14 9.64 10.20
CA ASP A 260 11.63 10.95 10.63
C ASP A 260 10.63 10.82 11.80
N SER A 261 9.79 9.79 11.76
CA SER A 261 8.76 9.51 12.77
C SER A 261 8.70 8.01 13.05
N PRO A 262 9.74 7.45 13.66
CA PRO A 262 9.90 6.01 13.80
C PRO A 262 8.74 5.38 14.58
N TYR A 263 8.33 4.20 14.13
CA TYR A 263 7.31 3.36 14.75
C TYR A 263 7.85 1.94 14.91
N LEU A 264 7.23 1.12 15.77
CA LEU A 264 7.59 -0.32 15.96
C LEU A 264 9.08 -0.61 16.21
N GLY A 265 9.84 0.36 16.73
CA GLY A 265 11.26 0.19 17.02
C GLY A 265 12.19 0.25 15.81
N TYR A 266 11.77 0.86 14.68
CA TYR A 266 12.64 1.09 13.52
C TYR A 266 13.94 1.84 13.84
N GLU A 267 14.01 2.58 14.96
CA GLU A 267 15.20 3.26 15.47
C GLU A 267 16.39 2.34 15.77
N LYS A 268 16.12 1.04 16.02
CA LYS A 268 17.15 0.07 16.41
C LYS A 268 17.92 -0.50 15.21
N TYR A 269 17.42 -0.27 13.99
CA TYR A 269 17.95 -0.90 12.79
C TYR A 269 18.74 0.08 11.93
N ASP A 270 19.90 -0.37 11.44
CA ASP A 270 20.82 0.44 10.64
C ASP A 270 20.56 0.24 9.15
N PHE A 271 19.85 1.19 8.53
CA PHE A 271 19.60 1.22 7.08
C PHE A 271 19.79 2.62 6.50
N ASP A 272 20.06 2.68 5.19
CA ASP A 272 20.23 3.92 4.44
C ASP A 272 18.99 4.25 3.60
N ILE A 273 18.72 5.54 3.40
CA ILE A 273 17.61 5.99 2.55
C ILE A 273 18.18 6.31 1.17
N PRO A 274 17.79 5.59 0.11
CA PRO A 274 18.20 5.94 -1.24
C PRO A 274 17.48 7.21 -1.70
N VAL A 275 18.22 8.10 -2.35
CA VAL A 275 17.74 9.39 -2.84
C VAL A 275 18.21 9.53 -4.29
N GLY A 276 17.30 9.94 -5.18
CA GLY A 276 17.62 10.23 -6.58
C GLY A 276 18.06 11.68 -6.78
N GLU A 277 18.64 12.00 -7.93
CA GLU A 277 19.16 13.35 -8.22
C GLU A 277 18.26 14.11 -9.20
N ASN A 278 17.74 13.43 -10.23
CA ASN A 278 17.08 14.04 -11.37
C ASN A 278 15.56 13.96 -11.29
N GLY A 279 15.00 13.03 -10.51
CA GLY A 279 13.53 12.87 -10.38
C GLY A 279 12.87 12.20 -11.58
N ASP A 280 13.63 11.49 -12.41
CA ASP A 280 13.12 10.78 -13.58
C ASP A 280 12.56 9.38 -13.23
N CYS A 281 12.02 8.68 -14.23
CA CYS A 281 11.56 7.30 -14.06
C CYS A 281 12.70 6.33 -13.70
N TYR A 282 13.92 6.59 -14.17
CA TYR A 282 15.08 5.75 -13.92
C TYR A 282 15.56 5.84 -12.46
N ASP A 283 15.65 7.04 -11.90
CA ASP A 283 15.96 7.25 -10.48
C ASP A 283 14.91 6.59 -9.58
N ARG A 284 13.62 6.68 -9.94
CA ARG A 284 12.54 5.96 -9.23
C ARG A 284 12.69 4.43 -9.30
N PHE A 285 13.24 3.91 -10.38
CA PHE A 285 13.55 2.48 -10.50
C PHE A 285 14.75 2.11 -9.62
N LEU A 286 15.84 2.88 -9.64
CA LEU A 286 17.03 2.66 -8.82
C LEU A 286 16.72 2.75 -7.32
N VAL A 287 15.94 3.75 -6.90
CA VAL A 287 15.47 3.90 -5.51
C VAL A 287 14.76 2.64 -5.03
N ARG A 288 13.87 2.05 -5.84
CA ARG A 288 13.18 0.80 -5.48
C ARG A 288 14.13 -0.41 -5.40
N MET A 289 15.11 -0.48 -6.30
CA MET A 289 16.13 -1.54 -6.28
C MET A 289 17.00 -1.46 -5.02
N GLU A 290 17.43 -0.26 -4.63
CA GLU A 290 18.18 -0.04 -3.39
C GLU A 290 17.31 -0.26 -2.15
N GLU A 291 16.04 0.15 -2.15
CA GLU A 291 15.12 -0.15 -1.05
C GLU A 291 14.97 -1.65 -0.81
N MET A 292 14.96 -2.49 -1.85
CA MET A 292 14.95 -3.94 -1.67
C MET A 292 16.21 -4.45 -0.97
N ARG A 293 17.40 -3.92 -1.32
CA ARG A 293 18.66 -4.26 -0.64
C ARG A 293 18.66 -3.82 0.83
N GLN A 294 18.16 -2.63 1.11
CA GLN A 294 18.04 -2.13 2.48
C GLN A 294 17.01 -2.93 3.29
N SER A 295 15.91 -3.36 2.66
CA SER A 295 14.92 -4.26 3.30
C SER A 295 15.56 -5.58 3.71
N ILE A 296 16.39 -6.17 2.84
CA ILE A 296 17.12 -7.41 3.15
C ILE A 296 18.07 -7.20 4.33
N LYS A 297 18.77 -6.06 4.38
CA LYS A 297 19.65 -5.71 5.52
C LYS A 297 18.87 -5.61 6.84
N ILE A 298 17.69 -4.97 6.83
CA ILE A 298 16.83 -4.86 8.02
C ILE A 298 16.36 -6.26 8.45
N ILE A 299 15.89 -7.11 7.53
CA ILE A 299 15.44 -8.46 7.87
C ILE A 299 16.57 -9.28 8.51
N LYS A 300 17.80 -9.20 7.98
CA LYS A 300 18.97 -9.88 8.57
C LYS A 300 19.24 -9.41 10.01
N GLN A 301 19.08 -8.12 10.29
CA GLN A 301 19.23 -7.56 11.65
C GLN A 301 18.10 -8.01 12.58
N VAL A 302 16.85 -7.98 12.12
CA VAL A 302 15.67 -8.41 12.89
C VAL A 302 15.80 -9.88 13.32
N LEU A 303 16.27 -10.75 12.42
CA LEU A 303 16.46 -12.18 12.71
C LEU A 303 17.65 -12.45 13.64
N ALA A 304 18.68 -11.58 13.64
CA ALA A 304 19.82 -11.70 14.56
C ALA A 304 19.44 -11.32 16.00
N ASP A 305 18.67 -10.24 16.16
CA ASP A 305 18.24 -9.69 17.45
C ASP A 305 16.75 -9.99 17.72
N PHE A 306 16.30 -11.22 17.48
CA PHE A 306 14.89 -11.58 17.67
C PHE A 306 14.57 -11.80 19.17
N PRO A 307 13.79 -10.91 19.82
CA PRO A 307 13.55 -11.01 21.25
C PRO A 307 12.53 -12.13 21.57
N GLU A 308 12.80 -12.88 22.64
CA GLU A 308 11.83 -13.81 23.23
C GLU A 308 10.78 -13.03 24.05
N GLY A 309 9.53 -13.48 24.01
CA GLY A 309 8.45 -12.84 24.78
C GLY A 309 7.05 -13.07 24.21
N GLU A 310 6.07 -12.39 24.79
CA GLU A 310 4.70 -12.36 24.29
C GLU A 310 4.59 -11.47 23.06
N ILE A 311 3.62 -11.78 22.20
CA ILE A 311 3.42 -11.12 20.90
C ILE A 311 2.32 -10.07 20.99
N ASN A 312 1.34 -10.33 21.84
CA ASN A 312 0.14 -9.52 22.01
C ASN A 312 0.25 -8.67 23.27
N VAL A 313 -0.46 -7.54 23.27
CA VAL A 313 -0.58 -6.70 24.45
C VAL A 313 -1.29 -7.51 25.54
N GLY A 314 -0.69 -7.57 26.74
CA GLY A 314 -1.17 -8.37 27.87
C GLY A 314 -2.47 -7.89 28.52
N ASP A 315 -3.24 -7.00 27.87
CA ASP A 315 -4.56 -6.63 28.36
C ASP A 315 -5.53 -7.78 28.05
N THR A 316 -5.84 -8.53 29.10
CA THR A 316 -6.68 -9.73 29.04
C THR A 316 -8.11 -9.40 28.67
N LYS A 317 -8.52 -8.13 28.56
CA LYS A 317 -9.91 -7.74 28.21
C LYS A 317 -10.14 -7.51 26.73
N SER A 318 -9.10 -7.26 25.93
CA SER A 318 -9.25 -6.87 24.53
C SER A 318 -8.71 -7.89 23.52
N THR A 319 -7.85 -8.80 23.98
CA THR A 319 -7.30 -9.88 23.16
C THR A 319 -8.20 -11.12 23.21
N LEU A 320 -8.08 -12.02 22.24
CA LEU A 320 -8.80 -13.31 22.32
C LEU A 320 -7.98 -14.28 23.18
N PRO A 321 -8.58 -14.92 24.19
CA PRO A 321 -7.87 -15.89 25.01
C PRO A 321 -7.59 -17.19 24.24
N GLU A 322 -6.59 -17.93 24.73
CA GLU A 322 -6.21 -19.21 24.14
C GLU A 322 -7.38 -20.20 24.17
N LYS A 323 -7.58 -20.94 23.08
CA LYS A 323 -8.71 -21.88 22.95
C LYS A 323 -8.74 -22.92 24.06
N GLU A 324 -7.59 -23.38 24.53
CA GLU A 324 -7.51 -24.34 25.63
C GLU A 324 -8.09 -23.76 26.93
N ARG A 325 -7.79 -22.49 27.24
CA ARG A 325 -8.29 -21.81 28.44
C ARG A 325 -9.78 -21.51 28.38
N VAL A 326 -10.28 -21.19 27.18
CA VAL A 326 -11.72 -20.98 26.91
C VAL A 326 -12.53 -22.25 27.20
N LEU A 327 -11.98 -23.43 26.91
CA LEU A 327 -12.65 -24.70 27.17
C LEU A 327 -12.63 -25.10 28.65
N MET A 328 -11.68 -24.58 29.43
CA MET A 328 -11.41 -25.00 30.80
C MET A 328 -11.98 -24.04 31.86
N SER A 329 -12.20 -22.77 31.52
CA SER A 329 -12.66 -21.75 32.47
C SER A 329 -13.83 -20.93 31.94
N MET A 330 -14.79 -20.66 32.82
CA MET A 330 -16.00 -19.90 32.47
C MET A 330 -15.69 -18.42 32.19
N GLU A 331 -14.72 -17.84 32.90
CA GLU A 331 -14.34 -16.44 32.76
C GLU A 331 -13.78 -16.13 31.37
N GLU A 332 -12.88 -16.99 30.88
CA GLU A 332 -12.30 -16.87 29.53
C GLU A 332 -13.35 -17.11 28.43
N LEU A 333 -14.36 -17.95 28.70
CA LEU A 333 -15.48 -18.14 27.78
C LEU A 333 -16.35 -16.89 27.68
N ILE A 334 -16.69 -16.27 28.82
CA ILE A 334 -17.44 -15.01 28.86
C ILE A 334 -16.65 -13.93 28.13
N HIS A 335 -15.34 -13.87 28.38
CA HIS A 335 -14.46 -12.90 27.75
C HIS A 335 -14.37 -13.09 26.23
N HIS A 336 -14.15 -14.32 25.77
CA HIS A 336 -14.19 -14.67 24.34
C HIS A 336 -15.53 -14.28 23.70
N PHE A 337 -16.65 -14.50 24.40
CA PHE A 337 -17.98 -14.14 23.91
C PHE A 337 -18.14 -12.62 23.76
N ILE A 338 -17.70 -11.83 24.74
CA ILE A 338 -17.77 -10.36 24.70
C ILE A 338 -16.90 -9.82 23.56
N VAL A 339 -15.64 -10.23 23.47
CA VAL A 339 -14.71 -9.76 22.42
C VAL A 339 -15.20 -10.13 21.02
N ALA A 340 -15.78 -11.32 20.84
CA ALA A 340 -16.29 -11.76 19.54
C ALA A 340 -17.59 -11.03 19.12
N THR A 341 -18.43 -10.63 20.07
CA THR A 341 -19.76 -10.04 19.78
C THR A 341 -19.77 -8.51 19.85
N GLN A 342 -19.16 -7.91 20.87
CA GLN A 342 -19.13 -6.46 21.08
C GLN A 342 -17.87 -5.81 20.52
N GLY A 343 -16.78 -6.58 20.36
CA GLY A 343 -15.51 -6.07 19.87
C GLY A 343 -14.72 -5.28 20.91
N ILE A 344 -13.67 -4.62 20.45
CA ILE A 344 -12.82 -3.76 21.28
C ILE A 344 -13.45 -2.37 21.34
N GLU A 345 -13.68 -1.86 22.55
CA GLU A 345 -14.17 -0.49 22.76
C GLU A 345 -13.02 0.51 22.74
N ALA A 346 -13.13 1.51 21.86
CA ALA A 346 -12.18 2.59 21.72
C ALA A 346 -12.57 3.80 22.59
N PRO A 347 -11.60 4.52 23.17
CA PRO A 347 -11.86 5.82 23.79
C PRO A 347 -12.36 6.85 22.76
N GLU A 348 -13.00 7.91 23.25
CA GLU A 348 -13.33 9.09 22.46
C GLU A 348 -12.05 9.84 22.04
N GLY A 349 -11.91 10.16 20.76
CA GLY A 349 -10.74 10.88 20.27
C GLY A 349 -10.55 10.83 18.76
N GLU A 350 -9.61 11.64 18.28
CA GLU A 350 -9.17 11.70 16.89
C GLU A 350 -7.69 11.36 16.81
N VAL A 351 -7.31 10.47 15.89
CA VAL A 351 -5.92 10.09 15.66
C VAL A 351 -5.63 10.04 14.17
N TYR A 352 -4.50 10.63 13.79
CA TYR A 352 -3.84 10.37 12.52
C TYR A 352 -2.54 9.60 12.77
N PHE A 353 -2.39 8.49 12.07
CA PHE A 353 -1.15 7.73 12.01
C PHE A 353 -0.83 7.41 10.56
N ALA A 354 0.43 7.54 10.19
CA ALA A 354 0.91 7.23 8.87
C ALA A 354 2.16 6.36 8.96
N ALA A 355 2.20 5.34 8.12
CA ALA A 355 3.32 4.42 8.02
C ALA A 355 3.93 4.48 6.62
N GLU A 356 5.23 4.21 6.52
CA GLU A 356 5.92 4.14 5.24
C GLU A 356 5.59 2.80 4.57
N ASN A 357 4.58 2.78 3.70
CA ASN A 357 4.27 1.62 2.87
C ASN A 357 5.21 1.59 1.64
N PRO A 358 5.35 0.47 0.90
CA PRO A 358 6.24 0.41 -0.27
C PRO A 358 5.88 1.38 -1.40
N LYS A 359 4.61 1.82 -1.46
CA LYS A 359 4.14 2.85 -2.39
C LYS A 359 4.34 4.28 -1.88
N GLY A 360 4.61 4.46 -0.59
CA GLY A 360 4.72 5.74 0.11
C GLY A 360 3.90 5.77 1.39
N GLU A 361 3.61 6.98 1.87
CA GLU A 361 2.96 7.18 3.16
C GLU A 361 1.48 6.74 3.12
N LEU A 362 1.15 5.65 3.81
CA LEU A 362 -0.21 5.18 3.98
C LEU A 362 -0.73 5.68 5.33
N GLY A 363 -1.72 6.58 5.28
CA GLY A 363 -2.27 7.22 6.47
C GLY A 363 -3.68 6.75 6.80
N PHE A 364 -3.97 6.59 8.09
CA PHE A 364 -5.29 6.35 8.62
C PHE A 364 -5.66 7.47 9.59
N TYR A 365 -6.75 8.18 9.27
CA TYR A 365 -7.40 9.12 10.17
C TYR A 365 -8.64 8.46 10.76
N ILE A 366 -8.68 8.33 12.08
CA ILE A 366 -9.75 7.69 12.82
C ILE A 366 -10.35 8.70 13.79
N HIS A 367 -11.66 8.88 13.70
CA HIS A 367 -12.46 9.61 14.69
C HIS A 367 -13.36 8.62 15.42
N SER A 368 -13.18 8.52 16.74
CA SER A 368 -13.98 7.69 17.64
C SER A 368 -14.87 8.56 18.53
N LYS A 369 -16.15 8.21 18.65
CA LYS A 369 -17.10 8.80 19.63
C LYS A 369 -17.29 7.89 20.85
N GLY A 370 -16.33 7.00 21.11
CA GLY A 370 -16.48 5.96 22.11
C GLY A 370 -17.23 4.75 21.57
N GLY A 371 -16.82 3.56 21.99
CA GLY A 371 -17.46 2.29 21.63
C GLY A 371 -16.69 1.46 20.60
N GLY A 372 -17.33 0.39 20.10
CA GLY A 372 -16.65 -0.65 19.31
C GLY A 372 -16.51 -0.39 17.82
N VAL A 373 -17.01 0.74 17.30
CA VAL A 373 -17.10 1.05 15.86
C VAL A 373 -16.59 2.47 15.61
N PRO A 374 -15.71 2.71 14.62
CA PRO A 374 -15.23 4.04 14.31
C PRO A 374 -16.35 4.91 13.75
N ASN A 375 -16.52 6.12 14.28
CA ASN A 375 -17.52 7.08 13.76
C ASN A 375 -17.12 7.60 12.37
N ARG A 376 -15.82 7.77 12.12
CA ARG A 376 -15.29 8.06 10.78
C ARG A 376 -13.90 7.45 10.64
N LEU A 377 -13.65 6.80 9.51
CA LEU A 377 -12.33 6.34 9.12
C LEU A 377 -12.02 6.89 7.73
N LYS A 378 -10.97 7.71 7.62
CA LYS A 378 -10.48 8.26 6.36
C LYS A 378 -9.12 7.65 6.03
N ILE A 379 -9.01 7.12 4.81
CA ILE A 379 -7.77 6.51 4.32
C ILE A 379 -7.07 7.52 3.42
N ARG A 380 -5.80 7.79 3.70
CA ARG A 380 -4.90 8.55 2.84
C ARG A 380 -4.06 7.56 2.05
N ALA A 381 -4.46 7.31 0.81
CA ALA A 381 -3.67 6.49 -0.11
C ALA A 381 -2.46 7.30 -0.62
N PRO A 382 -1.30 6.66 -0.85
CA PRO A 382 -0.09 7.33 -1.35
C PRO A 382 -0.10 7.60 -2.87
N SER A 383 -0.99 6.90 -3.61
CA SER A 383 -1.06 6.87 -5.08
C SER A 383 -2.19 7.72 -5.65
#